data_AF-A0A1G1LSL5-F1
#
_entry.id   AF-A0A1G1LSL5-F1
#
_cell.length_a   1.000
_cell.length_b   1.000
_cell.length_c   1.000
_cell.angle_alpha   90.00
_cell.angle_beta   90.00
_cell.angle_gamma   90.00
#
_symmetry.space_group_name_H-M   'P 1'
#
loop_
_entity.id
_entity.type
_entity.pdbx_description
1 polymer ?
#
loop_
_entity_poly.entity_id
_entity_poly.type
_entity_poly.pdbx_seq_one_letter_code
_entity_poly.pdbx_strand_id
1 'polypeptide(L)'
;MNPLPTNVLKDLGINRIIAVNVLQSPEHSARGHQMELRHYEEMKRVPFLKSPVQYISTRLGRLFSLNLADIIVRTLQATEYVIAEQNAKLADVFIHPNLEGINWYELYRVDDLIKAGEEATYKALPRINALIKNNS
;
A
#
# COMPACT_ATOMS: atom_id res chain seq x y z
N MET A 1 -15.85 4.94 -2.17
CA MET A 1 -15.58 3.51 -2.38
C MET A 1 -15.42 2.85 -1.02
N ASN A 2 -15.76 1.56 -0.88
CA ASN A 2 -15.56 0.80 0.37
C ASN A 2 -14.40 -0.20 0.14
N PRO A 3 -13.17 0.12 0.58
CA PRO A 3 -11.97 -0.65 0.24
C PRO A 3 -11.91 -2.02 0.93
N LEU A 4 -12.70 -2.21 2.00
CA LEU A 4 -12.78 -3.45 2.75
C LEU A 4 -14.25 -3.71 3.15
N PRO A 5 -15.07 -4.34 2.31
CA PRO A 5 -16.53 -4.36 2.47
C PRO A 5 -17.03 -5.42 3.46
N THR A 6 -16.41 -5.54 4.63
CA THR A 6 -16.79 -6.51 5.68
C THR A 6 -18.17 -6.22 6.26
N ASN A 7 -18.56 -4.95 6.36
CA ASN A 7 -19.90 -4.53 6.78
C ASN A 7 -20.98 -5.08 5.85
N VAL A 8 -20.75 -5.01 4.53
CA VAL A 8 -21.68 -5.55 3.52
C VAL A 8 -21.81 -7.06 3.68
N LEU A 9 -20.71 -7.78 3.89
CA LEU A 9 -20.75 -9.22 4.14
C LEU A 9 -21.52 -9.56 5.43
N LYS A 10 -21.36 -8.75 6.47
CA LYS A 10 -22.08 -8.91 7.73
C LYS A 10 -23.59 -8.69 7.55
N ASP A 11 -23.98 -7.66 6.81
CA ASP A 11 -25.37 -7.35 6.49
C ASP A 11 -26.03 -8.45 5.65
N LEU A 12 -25.25 -9.17 4.83
CA LEU A 12 -25.68 -10.36 4.09
C LEU A 12 -25.80 -11.62 4.98
N GLY A 13 -25.56 -11.50 6.29
CA GLY A 13 -25.62 -12.61 7.23
C GLY A 13 -24.41 -13.52 7.19
N ILE A 14 -23.28 -13.12 6.58
CA ILE A 14 -22.06 -13.92 6.60
C ILE A 14 -21.43 -13.83 7.99
N ASN A 15 -21.30 -15.00 8.65
CA ASN A 15 -20.86 -15.07 10.04
C ASN A 15 -19.35 -15.28 10.19
N ARG A 16 -18.63 -15.56 9.11
CA ARG A 16 -17.18 -15.80 9.11
C ARG A 16 -16.52 -15.02 7.99
N ILE A 17 -15.73 -14.03 8.34
CA ILE A 17 -15.12 -13.08 7.41
C ILE A 17 -13.61 -13.06 7.64
N ILE A 18 -12.86 -13.39 6.58
CA ILE A 18 -11.42 -13.19 6.51
C ILE A 18 -11.19 -11.95 5.65
N ALA A 19 -10.64 -10.91 6.24
CA ALA A 19 -10.39 -9.63 5.59
C ALA A 19 -8.90 -9.45 5.31
N VAL A 20 -8.57 -9.04 4.09
CA VAL A 20 -7.21 -8.74 3.67
C VAL A 20 -7.14 -7.26 3.27
N ASN A 21 -6.36 -6.47 3.99
CA ASN A 21 -6.12 -5.06 3.66
C ASN A 21 -4.71 -4.87 3.13
N VAL A 22 -4.57 -4.38 1.90
CA VAL A 22 -3.29 -4.10 1.23
C VAL A 22 -2.92 -2.61 1.24
N LEU A 23 -3.78 -1.76 1.81
CA LEU A 23 -3.52 -0.32 1.89
C LEU A 23 -2.46 -0.03 2.94
N GLN A 24 -1.37 0.62 2.56
CA GLN A 24 -0.36 1.07 3.53
C GLN A 24 -0.92 2.19 4.41
N SER A 25 -0.46 2.26 5.66
CA SER A 25 -0.81 3.42 6.49
C SER A 25 -0.20 4.70 5.91
N PRO A 26 -0.86 5.86 6.07
CA PRO A 26 -0.37 7.14 5.56
C PRO A 26 1.05 7.47 6.02
N GLU A 27 1.41 7.07 7.24
CA GLU A 27 2.73 7.28 7.83
C GLU A 27 3.82 6.47 7.12
N HIS A 28 3.52 5.22 6.74
CA HIS A 28 4.45 4.39 5.96
C HIS A 28 4.65 4.96 4.56
N SER A 29 3.56 5.35 3.89
CA SER A 29 3.64 5.96 2.56
C SER A 29 4.33 7.32 2.56
N ALA A 30 4.16 8.14 3.62
CA ALA A 30 4.85 9.42 3.78
C ALA A 30 6.36 9.24 4.02
N ARG A 31 6.78 8.22 4.77
CA ARG A 31 8.20 7.87 4.95
C ARG A 31 8.86 7.45 3.63
N GLY A 32 8.18 6.61 2.84
CA GLY A 32 8.65 6.25 1.50
C GLY A 32 8.85 7.47 0.61
N HIS A 33 7.89 8.40 0.60
CA HIS A 33 8.01 9.65 -0.16
C HIS A 33 9.18 10.53 0.30
N GLN A 34 9.40 10.67 1.62
CA GLN A 34 10.55 11.42 2.13
C GLN A 34 11.89 10.79 1.72
N MET A 35 11.99 9.47 1.74
CA MET A 35 13.19 8.75 1.29
C MET A 35 13.45 8.97 -0.20
N GLU A 36 12.40 8.93 -1.02
CA GLU A 36 12.48 9.19 -2.45
C GLU A 36 12.95 10.63 -2.72
N LEU A 37 12.35 11.62 -2.04
CA LEU A 37 12.74 13.03 -2.13
C LEU A 37 14.22 13.24 -1.76
N ARG A 38 14.72 12.57 -0.71
CA ARG A 38 16.14 12.62 -0.32
C ARG A 38 17.05 12.02 -1.38
N HIS A 39 16.69 10.86 -1.93
CA HIS A 39 17.44 10.25 -3.05
C HIS A 39 17.50 11.19 -4.26
N TYR A 40 16.41 11.89 -4.58
CA TYR A 40 16.40 12.90 -5.63
C TYR A 40 17.30 14.10 -5.31
N GLU A 41 17.33 14.57 -4.06
CA GLU A 41 18.22 15.66 -3.64
C GLU A 41 19.70 15.27 -3.75
N GLU A 42 20.03 14.02 -3.45
CA GLU A 42 21.38 13.49 -3.66
C GLU A 42 21.74 13.41 -5.15
N MET A 43 20.81 12.98 -6.01
CA MET A 43 20.99 12.97 -7.46
C MET A 43 21.18 14.37 -8.07
N LYS A 44 20.69 15.45 -7.43
CA LYS A 44 20.90 16.84 -7.89
C LYS A 44 22.34 17.34 -7.76
N ARG A 45 23.27 16.57 -7.18
CA ARG A 45 24.68 16.96 -7.08
C ARG A 45 25.45 16.91 -8.41
N VAL A 46 24.82 16.54 -9.53
CA VAL A 46 25.45 16.61 -10.87
C VAL A 46 25.72 18.07 -11.26
N PRO A 47 26.98 18.50 -11.47
CA PRO A 47 27.29 19.87 -11.85
C PRO A 47 26.71 20.22 -13.22
N PHE A 48 26.04 21.38 -13.33
CA PHE A 48 25.48 21.91 -14.60
C PHE A 48 26.51 21.89 -15.75
N LEU A 49 27.78 22.18 -15.43
CA LEU A 49 28.87 22.23 -16.41
C LEU A 49 29.23 20.88 -17.04
N LYS A 50 28.89 19.73 -16.42
CA LYS A 50 29.31 18.42 -16.93
C LYS A 50 28.33 17.78 -17.93
N SER A 51 27.03 18.09 -17.85
CA SER A 51 26.01 17.55 -18.77
C SER A 51 24.77 18.45 -18.88
N PRO A 52 24.77 19.48 -19.76
CA PRO A 52 23.65 20.42 -19.93
C PRO A 52 22.35 19.75 -20.42
N VAL A 53 22.46 18.78 -21.33
CA VAL A 53 21.31 18.03 -21.87
C VAL A 53 20.65 17.16 -20.80
N GLN A 54 21.47 16.49 -19.99
CA GLN A 54 21.00 15.64 -18.90
C GLN A 54 20.40 16.46 -17.76
N TYR A 55 20.94 17.66 -17.51
CA TYR A 55 20.38 18.63 -16.57
C TYR A 55 18.98 19.11 -17.00
N ILE A 56 18.80 19.44 -18.28
CA ILE A 56 17.52 19.89 -18.82
C ILE A 56 16.50 18.74 -18.89
N SER A 57 16.89 17.55 -19.35
CA SER A 57 15.97 16.40 -19.44
C SER A 57 15.47 15.94 -18.06
N THR A 58 16.34 15.94 -17.05
CA THR A 58 15.98 15.64 -15.65
C THR A 58 14.97 16.65 -15.10
N ARG A 59 15.04 17.91 -15.54
CA ARG A 59 14.14 18.98 -15.08
C ARG A 59 12.80 19.00 -15.81
N LEU A 60 12.81 18.68 -17.11
CA LEU A 60 11.61 18.62 -17.95
C LEU A 60 10.77 17.37 -17.67
N GLY A 61 11.40 16.21 -17.46
CA GLY A 61 10.71 15.00 -17.01
C GLY A 61 9.97 15.20 -15.69
N ARG A 62 10.43 16.14 -14.86
CA ARG A 62 9.85 16.51 -13.56
C ARG A 62 8.54 17.30 -13.64
N LEU A 63 8.34 18.05 -14.71
CA LEU A 63 7.08 18.80 -14.94
C LEU A 63 5.97 17.87 -15.44
N PHE A 64 6.33 16.76 -16.10
CA PHE A 64 5.40 15.73 -16.56
C PHE A 64 5.23 14.58 -15.58
N SER A 65 6.06 14.48 -14.54
CA SER A 65 5.99 13.43 -13.52
C SER A 65 5.15 13.87 -12.30
N LEU A 66 3.96 13.29 -12.20
CA LEU A 66 3.49 12.57 -11.01
C LEU A 66 3.25 13.33 -9.69
N ASN A 67 3.76 14.54 -9.41
CA ASN A 67 3.64 15.14 -8.07
C ASN A 67 2.18 15.39 -7.62
N LEU A 68 1.33 16.02 -8.43
CA LEU A 68 -0.06 16.30 -8.04
C LEU A 68 -0.93 15.03 -8.05
N ALA A 69 -0.77 14.19 -9.07
CA ALA A 69 -1.49 12.93 -9.16
C ALA A 69 -1.14 12.00 -7.99
N ASP A 70 0.13 11.93 -7.62
CA ASP A 70 0.61 11.15 -6.47
C ASP A 70 0.06 11.69 -5.14
N ILE A 71 0.02 13.02 -4.95
CA ILE A 71 -0.64 13.64 -3.77
C ILE A 71 -2.11 13.24 -3.70
N ILE A 72 -2.85 13.28 -4.82
CA ILE A 72 -4.27 12.91 -4.88
C ILE A 72 -4.45 11.43 -4.51
N VAL A 73 -3.67 10.53 -5.13
CA VAL A 73 -3.74 9.08 -4.86
C VAL A 73 -3.42 8.77 -3.41
N ARG A 74 -2.37 9.38 -2.84
CA ARG A 74 -2.00 9.19 -1.43
C ARG A 74 -3.09 9.68 -0.48
N THR A 75 -3.72 10.80 -0.80
CA THR A 75 -4.83 11.35 0.00
C THR A 75 -6.05 10.42 -0.04
N LEU A 76 -6.35 9.87 -1.22
CA LEU A 76 -7.40 8.87 -1.39
C LEU A 76 -7.09 7.59 -0.59
N GLN A 77 -5.89 7.03 -0.75
CA GLN A 77 -5.44 5.84 -0.03
C GLN A 77 -5.46 6.05 1.50
N ALA A 78 -5.11 7.24 1.98
CA ALA A 78 -5.19 7.57 3.40
C ALA A 78 -6.63 7.56 3.93
N THR A 79 -7.57 8.12 3.15
CA THR A 79 -9.00 8.09 3.48
C THR A 79 -9.54 6.67 3.47
N GLU A 80 -9.18 5.90 2.44
CA GLU A 80 -9.55 4.49 2.30
C GLU A 80 -8.98 3.65 3.44
N TYR A 81 -7.75 3.91 3.88
CA TYR A 81 -7.14 3.22 5.01
C TYR A 81 -7.96 3.37 6.29
N VAL A 82 -8.45 4.58 6.61
CA VAL A 82 -9.30 4.82 7.78
C VAL A 82 -10.61 4.03 7.71
N ILE A 83 -11.24 4.00 6.53
CA ILE A 83 -12.48 3.22 6.31
C ILE A 83 -12.19 1.72 6.42
N ALA A 84 -11.08 1.26 5.83
CA ALA A 84 -10.66 -0.13 5.88
C ALA A 84 -10.39 -0.58 7.33
N GLU A 85 -9.73 0.24 8.15
CA GLU A 85 -9.48 -0.03 9.57
C GLU A 85 -10.78 -0.13 10.38
N GLN A 86 -11.76 0.73 10.11
CA GLN A 86 -13.07 0.63 10.76
C GLN A 86 -13.79 -0.66 10.39
N ASN A 87 -13.79 -1.00 9.11
CA ASN A 87 -14.44 -2.19 8.60
C ASN A 87 -13.70 -3.47 9.00
N ALA A 88 -12.37 -3.45 9.09
CA ALA A 88 -11.55 -4.59 9.50
C ALA A 88 -11.96 -5.15 10.86
N LYS A 89 -12.49 -4.30 11.76
CA LYS A 89 -13.01 -4.72 13.08
C LYS A 89 -14.20 -5.67 13.01
N LEU A 90 -14.89 -5.72 11.87
CA LEU A 90 -16.03 -6.62 11.64
C LEU A 90 -15.57 -8.00 11.12
N ALA A 91 -14.28 -8.16 10.80
CA ALA A 91 -13.71 -9.42 10.35
C ALA A 91 -13.31 -10.30 11.55
N ASP A 92 -13.50 -11.61 11.41
CA ASP A 92 -13.05 -12.60 12.39
C ASP A 92 -11.53 -12.83 12.31
N VAL A 93 -10.98 -12.72 11.10
CA VAL A 93 -9.54 -12.76 10.85
C VAL A 93 -9.16 -11.58 9.96
N PHE A 94 -8.26 -10.75 10.45
CA PHE A 94 -7.67 -9.67 9.68
C PHE A 94 -6.23 -10.02 9.27
N ILE A 95 -5.90 -9.79 8.01
CA ILE A 95 -4.59 -10.02 7.41
C ILE A 95 -4.12 -8.71 6.77
N HIS A 96 -2.91 -8.29 7.13
CA HIS A 96 -2.30 -7.08 6.61
C HIS A 96 -0.88 -7.42 6.11
N PRO A 97 -0.70 -7.65 4.80
CA PRO A 97 0.62 -7.92 4.25
C PRO A 97 1.58 -6.76 4.48
N ASN A 98 2.84 -7.07 4.83
CA ASN A 98 3.86 -6.02 4.92
C ASN A 98 4.32 -5.65 3.51
N LEU A 99 3.89 -4.48 3.05
CA LEU A 99 4.26 -3.93 1.75
C LEU A 99 5.20 -2.73 1.88
N GLU A 100 5.82 -2.52 3.05
CA GLU A 100 6.77 -1.41 3.25
C GLU A 100 7.86 -1.40 2.17
N GLY A 101 8.09 -0.23 1.58
CA GLY A 101 9.08 -0.06 0.52
C GLY A 101 8.64 -0.54 -0.87
N ILE A 102 7.37 -0.90 -1.07
CA ILE A 102 6.76 -1.09 -2.39
C ILE A 102 5.83 0.09 -2.66
N ASN A 103 6.06 0.81 -3.75
CA ASN A 103 5.18 1.90 -4.16
C ASN A 103 3.94 1.38 -4.91
N TRP A 104 2.85 2.15 -4.88
CA TRP A 104 1.57 1.75 -5.48
C TRP A 104 1.66 1.49 -7.00
N TYR A 105 2.61 2.12 -7.69
CA TYR A 105 2.84 1.96 -9.12
C TYR A 105 3.88 0.89 -9.48
N GLU A 106 4.52 0.24 -8.51
CA GLU A 106 5.54 -0.80 -8.72
C GLU A 106 4.91 -2.18 -8.99
N LEU A 107 3.94 -2.22 -9.91
CA LEU A 107 3.20 -3.43 -10.27
C LEU A 107 4.06 -4.54 -10.92
N TYR A 108 5.30 -4.22 -11.29
CA TYR A 108 6.28 -5.18 -11.83
C TYR A 108 6.91 -6.08 -10.76
N ARG A 109 6.78 -5.73 -9.46
CA ARG A 109 7.33 -6.52 -8.34
C ARG A 109 6.37 -7.64 -7.90
N VAL A 110 5.85 -8.39 -8.86
CA VAL A 110 4.78 -9.37 -8.64
C VAL A 110 5.20 -10.44 -7.62
N ASP A 111 6.41 -10.97 -7.72
CA ASP A 111 6.90 -12.03 -6.83
C ASP A 111 6.99 -11.56 -5.36
N ASP A 112 7.46 -10.32 -5.14
CA ASP A 112 7.52 -9.72 -3.80
C ASP A 112 6.13 -9.54 -3.21
N LEU A 113 5.16 -9.09 -4.02
CA LEU A 113 3.77 -8.88 -3.62
C LEU A 113 3.09 -10.21 -3.23
N ILE A 114 3.28 -11.25 -4.04
CA ILE A 114 2.74 -12.60 -3.77
C ILE A 114 3.33 -13.13 -2.46
N LYS A 115 4.66 -13.09 -2.34
CA LYS A 115 5.36 -13.58 -1.16
C LYS A 115 4.92 -12.86 0.12
N ALA A 116 4.75 -11.54 0.07
CA ALA A 116 4.24 -10.78 1.21
C ALA A 116 2.84 -11.22 1.65
N GLY A 117 1.97 -11.52 0.69
CA GLY A 117 0.63 -12.06 0.95
C GLY A 117 0.66 -13.46 1.56
N GLU A 118 1.51 -14.34 1.02
CA GLU A 118 1.73 -15.70 1.53
C GLU A 118 2.22 -15.65 2.98
N GLU A 119 3.30 -14.91 3.25
CA GLU A 119 3.88 -14.79 4.59
C GLU A 119 2.86 -14.26 5.62
N ALA A 120 2.08 -13.24 5.26
CA ALA A 120 1.05 -12.70 6.14
C ALA A 120 -0.07 -13.71 6.42
N THR A 121 -0.43 -14.51 5.41
CA THR A 121 -1.43 -15.58 5.53
C THR A 121 -0.92 -16.74 6.38
N TYR A 122 0.33 -17.18 6.16
CA TYR A 122 0.98 -18.22 6.96
C TYR A 122 0.99 -17.86 8.45
N LYS A 123 1.27 -16.60 8.79
CA LYS A 123 1.20 -16.09 10.16
C LYS A 123 -0.23 -16.12 10.73
N ALA A 124 -1.25 -15.97 9.89
CA ALA A 124 -2.65 -15.98 10.28
C ALA A 124 -3.28 -17.39 10.33
N LEU A 125 -2.61 -18.42 9.79
CA LEU A 125 -3.12 -19.79 9.73
C LEU A 125 -3.70 -20.33 11.04
N PRO A 126 -3.10 -20.11 12.23
CA PRO A 126 -3.70 -20.57 13.48
C PRO A 126 -5.12 -20.03 13.71
N ARG A 127 -5.33 -18.74 13.41
CA ARG A 127 -6.64 -18.08 13.55
C ARG A 127 -7.63 -18.54 12.48
N ILE A 128 -7.17 -18.70 11.23
CA ILE A 128 -7.97 -19.23 10.14
C ILE A 128 -8.45 -20.65 10.46
N ASN A 129 -7.56 -21.51 10.94
CA ASN A 129 -7.89 -22.87 11.34
C ASN A 129 -8.87 -22.92 12.51
N ALA A 130 -8.74 -22.02 13.49
CA ALA A 130 -9.70 -21.90 14.59
C ALA A 130 -11.10 -21.50 14.10
N LEU A 131 -11.16 -20.55 13.15
CA LEU A 131 -12.41 -20.09 12.52
C LEU A 131 -13.13 -21.23 11.79
N ILE A 132 -12.39 -22.13 11.13
CA ILE A 132 -12.92 -23.31 10.45
C ILE A 132 -13.38 -24.38 11.44
N LYS A 133 -12.63 -24.61 12.53
CA LYS A 133 -12.91 -25.66 13.53
C LYS A 133 -14.09 -25.35 14.46
N ASN A 134 -14.40 -24.08 14.70
CA ASN A 134 -15.59 -23.65 15.48
C ASN A 134 -16.91 -23.86 14.71
N ASN A 135 -17.00 -24.97 13.97
CA ASN A 135 -18.08 -25.35 13.07
C ASN A 135 -18.59 -26.77 13.33
N SER A 136 -18.32 -27.30 14.53
CA SER A 136 -18.79 -28.58 15.04
C SER A 136 -19.80 -28.36 16.16
#